data_AF-W9EE85-F1
#
_entry.id   AF-W9EE85-F1
#
_cell.length_a   1.000
_cell.length_b   1.000
_cell.length_c   1.000
_cell.angle_alpha   90.00
_cell.angle_beta   90.00
_cell.angle_gamma   90.00
#
_symmetry.space_group_name_H-M   'P 1'
#
loop_
_entity.id
_entity.type
_entity.pdbx_description
1 polymer ?
#
loop_
_entity_poly.entity_id
_entity_poly.type
_entity_poly.pdbx_seq_one_letter_code
_entity_poly.pdbx_strand_id
1 'polypeptide(L)'
;MKHWEDEVLTRAFTYQNEQGILRGKELGIVTTLGYPVAEFAVGRQQGYSLSEIFTPYQALAQQAGMKFLAPLPVSQFAYLDAPARARLLIRYQQYLTVQDPFRFADQENWLEERLRKLAAKGTSAQQDQLNLIIETMQHQQEKIEDLKWQVQLMRQAEEG
;
A
#
# COMPACT_ATOMS: atom_id res chain seq x y z
N MET A 1 11.19 0.90 -21.10
CA MET A 1 10.03 1.42 -20.36
C MET A 1 9.41 2.59 -21.12
N LYS A 2 10.12 3.72 -21.30
CA LYS A 2 9.67 4.86 -22.12
C LYS A 2 9.12 4.48 -23.51
N HIS A 3 9.79 3.56 -24.19
CA HIS A 3 9.36 3.05 -25.50
C HIS A 3 8.06 2.23 -25.47
N TRP A 4 7.78 1.52 -24.37
CA TRP A 4 6.53 0.76 -24.19
C TRP A 4 5.37 1.69 -23.80
N GLU A 5 5.67 2.70 -22.96
CA GLU A 5 4.70 3.75 -22.61
C GLU A 5 4.24 4.52 -23.85
N ASP A 6 5.18 4.90 -24.74
CA ASP A 6 4.87 5.62 -25.98
C ASP A 6 4.08 4.77 -27.01
N GLU A 7 4.26 3.44 -27.02
CA GLU A 7 3.54 2.53 -27.94
C GLU A 7 2.13 2.16 -27.44
N VAL A 8 1.98 1.92 -26.13
CA VAL A 8 0.73 1.38 -25.57
C VAL A 8 -0.23 2.49 -25.11
N LEU A 9 0.27 3.65 -24.66
CA LEU A 9 -0.55 4.80 -24.30
C LEU A 9 -0.89 5.65 -25.54
N THR A 10 -1.44 5.01 -26.57
CA THR A 10 -1.99 5.71 -27.73
C THR A 10 -3.20 6.58 -27.30
N ARG A 11 -3.54 7.62 -28.09
CA ARG A 11 -4.60 8.62 -27.80
C ARG A 11 -5.92 8.01 -27.26
N ALA A 12 -6.28 6.81 -27.70
CA ALA A 12 -7.46 6.07 -27.26
C ALA A 12 -7.50 5.70 -25.75
N PHE A 13 -6.35 5.71 -25.06
CA PHE A 13 -6.24 5.35 -23.64
C PHE A 13 -6.05 6.56 -22.72
N THR A 14 -5.69 7.73 -23.26
CA THR A 14 -5.25 8.89 -22.47
C THR A 14 -6.32 9.96 -22.27
N TYR A 15 -7.41 9.92 -23.05
CA TYR A 15 -8.48 10.91 -22.97
C TYR A 15 -9.78 10.30 -22.44
N GLN A 16 -10.29 10.84 -21.33
CA GLN A 16 -11.63 10.55 -20.79
C GLN A 16 -12.78 10.67 -21.81
N ASN A 17 -12.58 11.42 -22.90
CA ASN A 17 -13.57 11.71 -23.92
C ASN A 17 -13.66 10.65 -25.05
N GLU A 18 -12.78 9.63 -25.06
CA GLU A 18 -12.88 8.48 -25.96
C GLU A 18 -13.06 7.19 -25.14
N GLN A 19 -14.11 6.40 -25.42
CA GLN A 19 -14.51 5.07 -24.88
C GLN A 19 -14.38 4.77 -23.36
N GLY A 20 -13.67 5.57 -22.56
CA GLY A 20 -13.58 5.48 -21.11
C GLY A 20 -12.96 4.19 -20.57
N ILE A 21 -12.12 3.48 -21.33
CA ILE A 21 -11.68 2.10 -21.01
C ILE A 21 -10.95 2.02 -19.65
N LEU A 22 -10.22 3.07 -19.27
CA LEU A 22 -9.44 3.13 -18.02
C LEU A 22 -10.18 3.85 -16.88
N ARG A 23 -11.38 4.38 -17.13
CA ARG A 23 -12.13 5.13 -16.12
C ARG A 23 -12.49 4.23 -14.94
N GLY A 24 -12.20 4.69 -13.72
CA GLY A 24 -12.45 3.95 -12.49
C GLY A 24 -11.43 2.86 -12.17
N LYS A 25 -10.40 2.66 -13.00
CA LYS A 25 -9.28 1.78 -12.66
C LYS A 25 -8.27 2.48 -11.75
N GLU A 26 -7.40 1.69 -11.14
CA GLU A 26 -6.34 2.19 -10.26
C GLU A 26 -4.99 2.17 -10.98
N LEU A 27 -4.19 3.22 -10.80
CA LEU A 27 -2.81 3.30 -11.27
C LEU A 27 -1.87 3.30 -10.07
N GLY A 28 -1.12 2.22 -9.90
CA GLY A 28 -0.04 2.12 -8.91
C GLY A 28 1.33 2.06 -9.55
N ILE A 29 2.34 2.62 -8.89
CA ILE A 29 3.73 2.63 -9.37
C ILE A 29 4.61 1.98 -8.30
N VAL A 30 5.38 0.97 -8.71
CA VAL A 30 6.44 0.37 -7.89
C VAL A 30 7.78 0.71 -8.54
N THR A 31 8.66 1.39 -7.81
CA THR A 31 9.97 1.80 -8.33
C THR A 31 11.10 1.31 -7.45
N THR A 32 12.24 0.97 -8.03
CA THR A 32 13.47 0.66 -7.28
C THR A 32 14.39 1.87 -7.26
N LEU A 33 14.89 2.24 -6.09
CA LEU A 33 15.74 3.41 -5.89
C LEU A 33 17.13 2.98 -5.43
N GLY A 34 18.16 3.55 -6.06
CA GLY A 34 19.56 3.37 -5.63
C GLY A 34 19.90 4.12 -4.35
N TYR A 35 19.14 5.16 -4.01
CA TYR A 35 19.33 5.98 -2.81
C TYR A 35 18.24 5.70 -1.76
N PRO A 36 18.50 5.97 -0.47
CA PRO A 36 17.47 5.94 0.56
C PRO A 36 16.30 6.86 0.20
N VAL A 37 15.06 6.46 0.52
CA VAL A 37 13.87 7.32 0.34
C VAL A 37 14.03 8.67 1.05
N ALA A 38 14.73 8.69 2.20
CA ALA A 38 15.00 9.90 2.97
C ALA A 38 15.89 10.94 2.26
N GLU A 39 16.56 10.57 1.16
CA GLU A 39 17.31 11.52 0.33
C GLU A 39 16.43 12.29 -0.66
N PHE A 40 15.18 11.83 -0.87
CA PHE A 40 14.20 12.47 -1.74
C PHE A 40 13.33 13.43 -0.95
N ALA A 41 13.93 14.55 -0.55
CA ALA A 41 13.23 15.68 0.05
C ALA A 41 13.97 16.99 -0.23
N VAL A 42 13.26 18.10 -0.10
CA VAL A 42 13.85 19.44 -0.19
C VAL A 42 14.95 19.59 0.86
N GLY A 43 16.13 20.04 0.44
CA GLY A 43 17.30 20.19 1.31
C GLY A 43 18.09 18.88 1.57
N ARG A 44 17.70 17.77 0.95
CA ARG A 44 18.48 16.50 0.95
C ARG A 44 19.22 16.35 -0.38
N GLN A 45 20.02 15.29 -0.52
CA GLN A 45 20.92 15.12 -1.66
C GLN A 45 20.20 15.16 -3.02
N GLN A 46 18.98 14.62 -3.11
CA GLN A 46 18.23 14.59 -4.38
C GLN A 46 17.45 15.88 -4.64
N GLY A 47 17.21 16.72 -3.63
CA GLY A 47 16.56 18.03 -3.78
C GLY A 47 15.06 18.01 -4.13
N TYR A 48 14.49 16.84 -4.45
CA TYR A 48 13.08 16.67 -4.82
C TYR A 48 12.46 15.49 -4.08
N SER A 49 11.17 15.60 -3.76
CA SER A 49 10.37 14.51 -3.24
C SER A 49 9.97 13.51 -4.33
N LEU A 50 9.71 12.26 -3.94
CA LEU A 50 9.14 11.27 -4.85
C LEU A 50 7.79 11.72 -5.42
N SER A 51 6.98 12.43 -4.62
CA SER A 51 5.69 12.99 -5.08
C SER A 51 5.86 13.95 -6.25
N GLU A 52 6.88 14.82 -6.21
CA GLU A 52 7.21 15.73 -7.31
C GLU A 52 7.66 14.95 -8.56
N ILE A 53 8.49 13.93 -8.37
CA ILE A 53 8.97 13.07 -9.47
C ILE A 53 7.80 12.34 -10.14
N PHE A 54 6.81 11.89 -9.37
CA PHE A 54 5.67 11.13 -9.89
C PHE A 54 4.46 11.99 -10.30
N THR A 55 4.54 13.31 -10.16
CA THR A 55 3.46 14.24 -10.54
C THR A 55 2.97 14.06 -12.00
N PRO A 56 3.84 13.83 -13.00
CA PRO A 56 3.38 13.60 -14.37
C PRO A 56 2.49 12.35 -14.53
N TYR A 57 2.77 11.28 -13.77
CA TYR A 57 1.97 10.06 -13.80
C TYR A 57 0.64 10.23 -13.08
N GLN A 58 0.61 11.04 -12.02
CA GLN A 58 -0.63 11.43 -11.37
C GLN A 58 -1.52 12.23 -12.35
N ALA A 59 -0.94 13.16 -13.10
CA ALA A 59 -1.67 13.91 -14.13
C ALA A 59 -2.22 12.98 -15.22
N LEU A 60 -1.42 12.01 -15.69
CA LEU A 60 -1.86 10.98 -16.65
C LEU A 60 -3.05 10.17 -16.10
N ALA A 61 -2.97 9.69 -14.86
CA ALA A 61 -4.04 8.94 -14.22
C ALA A 61 -5.33 9.77 -14.14
N GLN A 62 -5.22 11.04 -13.76
CA GLN A 62 -6.35 11.96 -13.69
C GLN A 62 -6.97 12.19 -15.07
N GLN A 63 -6.16 12.40 -16.11
CA GLN A 63 -6.63 12.57 -17.49
C GLN A 63 -7.32 11.32 -18.05
N ALA A 64 -6.88 10.13 -17.65
CA ALA A 64 -7.49 8.85 -18.01
C ALA A 64 -8.71 8.48 -17.12
N GLY A 65 -9.02 9.27 -16.08
CA GLY A 65 -10.10 8.98 -15.13
C GLY A 65 -9.81 7.80 -14.19
N MET A 66 -8.53 7.53 -13.95
CA MET A 66 -8.04 6.53 -13.01
C MET A 66 -7.85 7.15 -11.61
N LYS A 67 -7.83 6.29 -10.60
CA LYS A 67 -7.43 6.62 -9.23
C LYS A 67 -5.93 6.38 -9.09
N PHE A 68 -5.17 7.43 -8.81
CA PHE A 68 -3.73 7.32 -8.58
C PHE A 68 -3.45 6.81 -7.17
N LEU A 69 -2.81 5.65 -7.06
CA LEU A 69 -2.40 5.06 -5.78
C LEU A 69 -1.05 5.65 -5.35
N ALA A 70 -0.81 5.68 -4.03
CA ALA A 70 0.48 6.07 -3.50
C ALA A 70 1.60 5.19 -4.09
N PRO A 71 2.66 5.76 -4.69
CA PRO A 71 3.77 4.97 -5.19
C PRO A 71 4.45 4.16 -4.09
N LEU A 72 4.91 2.96 -4.42
CA LEU A 72 5.67 2.08 -3.53
C LEU A 72 7.16 2.12 -3.92
N PRO A 73 7.98 2.97 -3.27
CA PRO A 73 9.42 2.98 -3.50
C PRO A 73 10.10 1.81 -2.78
N VAL A 74 10.98 1.14 -3.50
CA VAL A 74 11.86 0.07 -3.04
C VAL A 74 13.29 0.61 -3.04
N SER A 75 13.73 1.24 -1.96
CA SER A 75 15.09 1.78 -1.86
C SER A 75 16.10 0.74 -1.41
N GLN A 76 17.25 0.69 -2.08
CA GLN A 76 18.43 -0.04 -1.63
C GLN A 76 18.16 -1.50 -1.29
N PHE A 77 17.32 -2.19 -2.08
CA PHE A 77 16.86 -3.55 -1.78
C PHE A 77 18.00 -4.53 -1.47
N ALA A 78 19.12 -4.42 -2.18
CA ALA A 78 20.30 -5.26 -1.99
C ALA A 78 20.96 -5.08 -0.61
N TYR A 79 20.81 -3.91 0.02
CA TYR A 79 21.39 -3.57 1.32
C TYR A 79 20.44 -3.84 2.49
N LEU A 80 19.21 -4.30 2.22
CA LEU A 80 18.24 -4.61 3.26
C LEU A 80 18.60 -5.90 4.00
N ASP A 81 18.46 -5.87 5.32
CA ASP A 81 18.53 -7.07 6.15
C ASP A 81 17.33 -8.01 5.86
N ALA A 82 17.42 -9.24 6.36
CA ALA A 82 16.35 -10.23 6.20
C ALA A 82 14.97 -9.73 6.69
N PRO A 83 14.84 -9.12 7.89
CA PRO A 83 13.54 -8.65 8.35
C PRO A 83 13.01 -7.46 7.55
N ALA A 84 13.85 -6.53 7.08
CA ALA A 84 13.40 -5.42 6.23
C ALA A 84 12.94 -5.93 4.85
N ARG A 85 13.63 -6.92 4.27
CA ARG A 85 13.17 -7.58 3.04
C ARG A 85 11.82 -8.26 3.21
N ALA A 86 11.62 -8.97 4.33
CA ALA A 86 10.33 -9.59 4.64
C ALA A 86 9.21 -8.56 4.79
N ARG A 87 9.44 -7.46 5.52
CA ARG A 87 8.48 -6.35 5.64
C ARG A 87 8.13 -5.74 4.28
N LEU A 88 9.13 -5.53 3.42
CA LEU A 88 8.92 -5.00 2.08
C LEU A 88 8.08 -5.96 1.23
N LEU A 89 8.36 -7.27 1.30
CA LEU A 89 7.59 -8.28 0.59
C LEU A 89 6.12 -8.28 1.02
N ILE A 90 5.84 -8.19 2.32
CA ILE A 90 4.48 -8.10 2.85
C ILE A 90 3.79 -6.84 2.31
N ARG A 91 4.47 -5.68 2.39
CA ARG A 91 3.93 -4.42 1.89
C ARG A 91 3.64 -4.47 0.38
N TYR A 92 4.52 -5.10 -0.39
CA TYR A 92 4.34 -5.31 -1.83
C TYR A 92 3.16 -6.23 -2.14
N GLN A 93 3.01 -7.33 -1.40
CA GLN A 93 1.86 -8.24 -1.57
C GLN A 93 0.54 -7.55 -1.23
N GLN A 94 0.50 -6.80 -0.13
CA GLN A 94 -0.65 -5.99 0.24
C GLN A 94 -0.97 -4.97 -0.87
N TYR A 95 0.03 -4.25 -1.39
CA TYR A 95 -0.14 -3.29 -2.50
C TYR A 95 -0.85 -3.86 -3.73
N LEU A 96 -0.65 -5.15 -4.01
CA LEU A 96 -1.23 -5.81 -5.18
C LEU A 96 -2.60 -6.46 -4.94
N THR A 97 -3.00 -6.66 -3.68
CA THR A 97 -4.13 -7.55 -3.35
C THR A 97 -5.18 -6.90 -2.47
N VAL A 98 -4.84 -5.85 -1.73
CA VAL A 98 -5.79 -5.08 -0.92
C VAL A 98 -6.38 -3.98 -1.81
N GLN A 99 -7.71 -3.85 -1.81
CA GLN A 99 -8.40 -2.79 -2.55
C GLN A 99 -8.21 -1.44 -1.84
N ASP A 100 -8.03 -0.36 -2.60
CA ASP A 100 -7.88 0.97 -2.02
C ASP A 100 -9.25 1.57 -1.62
N PRO A 101 -9.41 2.19 -0.44
CA PRO A 101 -8.37 2.71 0.46
C PRO A 101 -7.69 1.66 1.34
N PHE A 102 -6.36 1.73 1.44
CA PHE A 102 -5.55 0.98 2.40
C PHE A 102 -5.86 1.38 3.85
N ARG A 103 -6.90 0.81 4.47
CA ARG A 103 -7.15 0.99 5.92
C ARG A 103 -6.36 -0.04 6.72
N PHE A 104 -6.07 0.30 7.96
CA PHE A 104 -5.35 -0.58 8.88
C PHE A 104 -6.08 -1.92 9.10
N ALA A 105 -7.41 -1.87 9.31
CA ALA A 105 -8.23 -3.07 9.46
C ALA A 105 -8.17 -4.00 8.23
N ASP A 106 -8.13 -3.44 7.02
CA ASP A 106 -8.02 -4.23 5.78
C ASP A 106 -6.66 -4.93 5.67
N GLN A 107 -5.59 -4.30 6.17
CA GLN A 107 -4.25 -4.89 6.22
C GLN A 107 -4.16 -6.03 7.24
N GLU A 108 -4.78 -5.86 8.41
CA GLU A 108 -4.84 -6.87 9.47
C GLU A 108 -5.64 -8.08 9.01
N ASN A 109 -6.84 -7.88 8.47
CA ASN A 109 -7.68 -8.95 7.93
C ASN A 109 -6.96 -9.73 6.82
N TRP A 110 -6.30 -9.01 5.89
CA TRP A 110 -5.51 -9.64 4.84
C TRP A 110 -4.38 -10.52 5.40
N LEU A 111 -3.69 -10.03 6.44
CA LEU A 111 -2.58 -10.75 7.04
C LEU A 111 -3.10 -11.99 7.79
N GLU A 112 -4.20 -11.83 8.53
CA GLU A 112 -4.86 -12.91 9.25
C GLU A 112 -5.27 -14.04 8.30
N GLU A 113 -5.94 -13.73 7.18
CA GLU A 113 -6.30 -14.73 6.17
C GLU A 113 -5.08 -15.47 5.64
N ARG A 114 -3.96 -14.77 5.44
CA ARG A 114 -2.72 -15.37 4.95
C ARG A 114 -2.09 -16.28 6.01
N LEU A 115 -2.07 -15.85 7.27
CA LEU A 115 -1.60 -16.66 8.40
C LEU A 115 -2.45 -17.92 8.57
N ARG A 116 -3.77 -17.82 8.46
CA ARG A 116 -4.69 -18.98 8.49
C ARG A 116 -4.41 -19.97 7.36
N LYS A 117 -4.19 -19.49 6.13
CA LYS A 117 -3.81 -20.34 4.99
C LYS A 117 -2.45 -21.02 5.17
N LEU A 118 -1.51 -20.36 5.86
CA LEU A 118 -0.21 -20.95 6.19
C LEU A 118 -0.34 -21.99 7.31
N ALA A 119 -1.12 -21.71 8.35
CA ALA A 119 -1.41 -22.65 9.42
C ALA A 119 -2.03 -23.93 8.85
N ALA A 120 -3.03 -23.82 7.97
CA ALA A 120 -3.67 -24.98 7.33
C ALA A 120 -2.71 -25.90 6.54
N LYS A 121 -1.53 -25.40 6.14
CA LYS A 121 -0.52 -26.16 5.38
C LYS A 121 0.70 -26.57 6.22
N GLY A 122 0.82 -26.07 7.45
CA GLY A 122 1.95 -26.32 8.34
C GLY A 122 1.81 -27.60 9.16
N THR A 123 2.82 -27.90 9.96
CA THR A 123 2.78 -28.97 10.99
C THR A 123 1.93 -28.53 12.18
N SER A 124 1.48 -29.47 13.01
CA SER A 124 0.64 -29.20 14.18
C SER A 124 1.26 -28.17 15.14
N ALA A 125 2.56 -28.27 15.41
CA ALA A 125 3.27 -27.30 16.26
C ALA A 125 3.31 -25.88 15.64
N GLN A 126 3.42 -25.77 14.32
CA GLN A 126 3.39 -24.49 13.62
C GLN A 126 1.97 -23.90 13.57
N GLN A 127 0.95 -24.76 13.47
CA GLN A 127 -0.45 -24.38 13.55
C GLN A 127 -0.77 -23.73 14.90
N ASP A 128 -0.36 -24.34 16.01
CA ASP A 128 -0.63 -23.83 17.35
C ASP A 128 0.03 -22.46 17.57
N GLN A 129 1.29 -22.28 17.14
CA GLN A 129 1.97 -21.00 17.21
C GLN A 129 1.29 -19.91 16.36
N LEU A 130 0.88 -20.24 15.13
CA LEU A 130 0.21 -19.29 14.25
C LEU A 130 -1.18 -18.90 14.77
N ASN A 131 -1.92 -19.84 15.35
CA ASN A 131 -3.22 -19.59 15.94
C ASN A 131 -3.13 -18.63 17.14
N LEU A 132 -2.11 -18.79 17.99
CA LEU A 132 -1.87 -17.87 19.12
C LEU A 132 -1.57 -16.44 18.64
N ILE A 133 -0.78 -16.31 17.57
CA ILE A 133 -0.47 -15.00 16.96
C ILE A 133 -1.75 -14.37 16.41
N ILE A 134 -2.57 -15.14 15.68
CA ILE A 134 -3.85 -14.68 15.13
C ILE A 134 -4.76 -14.19 16.25
N GLU A 135 -4.93 -14.97 17.32
CA GLU A 135 -5.79 -14.60 18.46
C GLU A 135 -5.30 -13.32 19.15
N THR A 136 -3.97 -13.18 19.32
CA THR A 136 -3.38 -11.97 19.89
C THR A 136 -3.66 -10.74 19.02
N MET A 137 -3.55 -10.87 17.70
CA MET A 137 -3.85 -9.78 16.76
C MET A 137 -5.33 -9.39 16.82
N GLN A 138 -6.24 -10.36 16.80
CA GLN A 138 -7.67 -10.11 16.90
C GLN A 138 -8.04 -9.36 18.19
N HIS A 139 -7.49 -9.80 19.32
CA HIS A 139 -7.70 -9.12 20.59
C HIS A 139 -7.17 -7.67 20.59
N GLN A 140 -6.03 -7.42 19.95
CA GLN A 140 -5.49 -6.06 19.80
C GLN A 140 -6.36 -5.16 18.93
N GLN A 141 -6.94 -5.72 17.87
CA GLN A 141 -7.85 -4.99 16.98
C GLN A 141 -9.13 -4.55 17.72
N GLU A 142 -9.76 -5.46 18.47
CA GLU A 142 -10.92 -5.15 19.31
C GLU A 142 -10.63 -4.02 20.31
N LYS A 143 -9.44 -4.07 20.94
CA LYS A 143 -9.01 -3.03 21.88
C LYS A 143 -8.84 -1.66 21.21
N ILE A 144 -8.32 -1.61 19.98
CA ILE A 144 -8.20 -0.35 19.21
C ILE A 144 -9.58 0.21 18.88
N GLU A 145 -10.54 -0.65 18.55
CA GLU A 145 -11.92 -0.23 18.26
C GLU A 145 -12.62 0.32 19.52
N ASP A 146 -12.49 -0.36 20.66
CA ASP A 146 -13.02 0.12 21.94
C ASP A 146 -12.42 1.48 22.33
N LEU A 147 -11.09 1.64 22.21
CA LEU A 147 -10.42 2.93 22.46
C LEU A 147 -10.93 4.05 21.54
N LYS A 148 -11.16 3.76 20.25
CA LYS A 148 -11.74 4.74 19.32
C LYS A 148 -13.16 5.14 19.74
N TRP A 149 -13.96 4.17 20.17
CA TRP A 149 -15.32 4.40 20.64
C TRP A 149 -15.34 5.27 21.91
N GLN A 150 -14.47 4.98 22.88
CA GLN A 150 -14.32 5.77 24.10
C GLN A 150 -13.93 7.23 23.80
N VAL A 151 -12.96 7.44 22.90
CA VAL A 151 -12.53 8.79 22.50
C VAL A 151 -13.67 9.57 21.82
N GLN A 152 -14.48 8.90 20.99
CA GLN A 152 -15.64 9.54 20.35
C GLN A 152 -16.69 9.97 21.38
N LEU A 153 -16.96 9.14 22.39
CA LEU A 153 -17.87 9.47 23.48
C LEU A 153 -17.39 10.68 24.30
N MET A 154 -16.10 10.73 24.64
CA MET A 154 -15.53 11.87 25.36
C MET A 154 -15.68 13.18 24.57
N ARG A 155 -15.42 13.16 23.26
CA ARG A 155 -15.61 14.35 22.41
C ARG A 155 -17.07 14.82 22.37
N GLN A 156 -18.02 13.89 22.28
CA GLN A 156 -19.44 14.23 22.28
C GLN A 156 -19.93 14.80 23.63
N ALA A 157 -19.31 14.39 24.74
CA ALA A 157 -19.62 14.88 26.07
C ALA A 157 -19.02 16.27 26.37
N GLU A 158 -17.95 16.68 25.66
CA GLU A 158 -17.32 18.01 25.79
C GLU A 158 -17.98 19.09 24.93
N GLU A 159 -18.68 18.70 23.86
CA GLU A 159 -19.37 19.61 22.92
C GLU A 159 -20.85 19.88 23.29
N GLY A 160 -21.38 19.25 24.34
CA GLY A 160 -22.75 19.42 24.84
C GLY A 160 -22.82 20.12 26.19
#